data_AF-M5CF45-F1
#
_entry.id   AF-M5CF45-F1
#
_cell.length_a   1.000
_cell.length_b   1.000
_cell.length_c   1.000
_cell.angle_alpha   90.00
_cell.angle_beta   90.00
_cell.angle_gamma   90.00
#
_symmetry.space_group_name_H-M   'P 1'
#
loop_
_entity.id
_entity.type
_entity.pdbx_description
1 polymer ?
#
loop_
_entity_poly.entity_id
_entity_poly.type
_entity_poly.pdbx_seq_one_letter_code
_entity_poly.pdbx_strand_id
1 'polypeptide(L)'
;MEMDMAQVMILLIRTALASVIVGSTFGVATRANITAIKAFGDDGSANLSDIIQGINWVITTAASTGRPSIISITVTISGYQPFDNAVTNALNAGIHVVVAAGDQNVDASTISPARVTAAVTVGAVAANGSKLSTSNFGSVVDVWGPGRNVPVAWISSPNAALTLVGTTASAASNVAGILAVAIDNHGNKSPAALQADLKSNAQTVNGFLIPKVW
;
A
#
# COMPACT_ATOMS: atom_id res chain seq x y z
N MET A 1 -18.88 -5.05 -22.80
CA MET A 1 -17.43 -5.29 -22.76
C MET A 1 -16.92 -4.44 -21.61
N GLU A 2 -16.88 -5.03 -20.43
CA GLU A 2 -16.57 -4.35 -19.17
C GLU A 2 -15.06 -4.06 -19.19
N MET A 3 -14.70 -2.80 -19.36
CA MET A 3 -13.32 -2.37 -19.50
C MET A 3 -12.58 -2.64 -18.17
N ASP A 4 -11.37 -3.19 -18.27
CA ASP A 4 -10.51 -3.74 -17.21
C ASP A 4 -10.34 -2.82 -15.99
N MET A 5 -11.26 -2.86 -15.03
CA MET A 5 -11.06 -2.19 -13.75
C MET A 5 -9.91 -2.89 -12.99
N ALA A 6 -8.92 -2.10 -12.58
CA ALA A 6 -7.76 -2.55 -11.81
C ALA A 6 -8.19 -3.39 -10.60
N GLN A 7 -7.49 -4.51 -10.38
CA GLN A 7 -7.69 -5.35 -9.22
C GLN A 7 -6.67 -4.95 -8.15
N VAL A 8 -7.15 -4.46 -7.02
CA VAL A 8 -6.29 -4.16 -5.88
C VAL A 8 -6.30 -5.38 -4.95
N MET A 9 -5.20 -6.12 -4.95
CA MET A 9 -5.06 -7.31 -4.11
C MET A 9 -4.42 -6.87 -2.80
N ILE A 10 -5.19 -6.93 -1.72
CA ILE A 10 -4.78 -6.40 -0.44
C ILE A 10 -4.32 -7.56 0.43
N LEU A 11 -3.01 -7.62 0.68
CA LEU A 11 -2.41 -8.50 1.66
C LEU A 11 -2.48 -7.83 3.04
N LEU A 12 -3.68 -7.72 3.62
CA LEU A 12 -3.87 -7.09 4.93
C LEU A 12 -4.92 -7.72 5.83
N ILE A 13 -4.70 -7.46 7.12
CA ILE A 13 -5.43 -7.91 8.30
C ILE A 13 -6.76 -7.17 8.52
N ARG A 14 -6.99 -5.99 7.94
CA ARG A 14 -8.01 -5.08 8.50
C ARG A 14 -8.89 -4.40 7.46
N THR A 15 -10.21 -4.57 7.65
CA THR A 15 -11.31 -3.82 7.02
C THR A 15 -11.02 -2.32 6.94
N ALA A 16 -10.40 -1.76 7.99
CA ALA A 16 -10.03 -0.36 8.05
C ALA A 16 -9.15 0.10 6.88
N LEU A 17 -8.06 -0.62 6.59
CA LEU A 17 -7.10 -0.24 5.54
C LEU A 17 -7.67 -0.51 4.14
N ALA A 18 -8.39 -1.62 3.98
CA ALA A 18 -9.16 -1.89 2.77
C ALA A 18 -10.15 -0.75 2.45
N SER A 19 -10.81 -0.20 3.47
CA SER A 19 -11.77 0.89 3.28
C SER A 19 -11.15 2.20 2.79
N VAL A 20 -9.88 2.47 3.14
CA VAL A 20 -9.12 3.63 2.65
C VAL A 20 -8.78 3.48 1.16
N ILE A 21 -8.61 2.24 0.70
CA ILE A 21 -8.28 1.96 -0.70
C ILE A 21 -9.56 1.98 -1.55
N VAL A 22 -10.54 1.14 -1.22
CA VAL A 22 -11.69 0.85 -2.10
C VAL A 22 -13.07 1.12 -1.48
N GLY A 23 -13.14 1.59 -0.23
CA GLY A 23 -14.43 1.79 0.44
C GLY A 23 -15.30 2.83 -0.27
N SER A 24 -16.60 2.59 -0.40
CA SER A 24 -17.51 3.51 -1.09
C SER A 24 -17.59 4.90 -0.45
N THR A 25 -17.33 5.01 0.86
CA THR A 25 -17.37 6.27 1.62
C THR A 25 -15.99 6.87 1.88
N PHE A 26 -14.99 6.03 2.15
CA PHE A 26 -13.65 6.48 2.60
C PHE A 26 -12.53 6.17 1.59
N GLY A 27 -12.85 5.45 0.51
CA GLY A 27 -11.88 4.93 -0.43
C GLY A 27 -11.46 5.95 -1.47
N VAL A 28 -10.19 5.85 -1.88
CA VAL A 28 -9.67 6.63 -3.01
C VAL A 28 -10.12 6.01 -4.35
N ALA A 29 -10.09 4.69 -4.48
CA ALA A 29 -10.42 3.94 -5.69
C ALA A 29 -11.73 3.16 -5.51
N THR A 30 -12.85 3.89 -5.41
CA THR A 30 -14.18 3.34 -5.09
C THR A 30 -14.74 2.32 -6.09
N ARG A 31 -14.14 2.23 -7.28
CA ARG A 31 -14.52 1.30 -8.35
C ARG A 31 -13.54 0.14 -8.52
N ALA A 32 -12.42 0.14 -7.80
CA ALA A 32 -11.45 -0.94 -7.89
C ALA A 32 -11.95 -2.20 -7.19
N ASN A 33 -11.56 -3.36 -7.70
CA ASN A 33 -11.88 -4.64 -7.07
C ASN A 33 -10.91 -4.93 -5.93
N ILE A 34 -11.37 -5.59 -4.87
CA ILE A 34 -10.52 -6.01 -3.74
C ILE A 34 -10.44 -7.53 -3.61
N THR A 35 -9.24 -8.04 -3.41
CA THR A 35 -9.02 -9.42 -2.96
C THR A 35 -8.29 -9.39 -1.61
N ALA A 36 -8.94 -9.88 -0.55
CA ALA A 36 -8.34 -9.93 0.77
C ALA A 36 -7.52 -11.23 0.93
N ILE A 37 -6.24 -11.09 1.26
CA ILE A 37 -5.35 -12.22 1.58
C ILE A 37 -5.09 -12.23 3.08
N LYS A 38 -5.73 -13.17 3.79
CA LYS A 38 -5.55 -13.34 5.23
C LYS A 38 -4.28 -14.15 5.51
N ALA A 39 -3.25 -13.46 6.00
CA ALA A 39 -1.99 -14.07 6.42
C ALA A 39 -1.75 -14.02 7.95
N PHE A 40 -2.75 -13.56 8.70
CA PHE A 40 -2.70 -13.43 10.16
C PHE A 40 -3.83 -14.22 10.82
N GLY A 41 -3.54 -14.79 11.98
CA GLY A 41 -4.52 -15.38 12.88
C GLY A 41 -5.43 -14.32 13.52
N ASP A 42 -6.52 -14.78 14.13
CA ASP A 42 -7.50 -13.90 14.79
C ASP A 42 -6.93 -13.23 16.05
N ASP A 43 -5.85 -13.76 16.60
CA ASP A 43 -5.06 -13.18 17.70
C ASP A 43 -4.07 -12.10 17.22
N GLY A 44 -4.00 -11.86 15.91
CA GLY A 44 -3.07 -10.91 15.30
C GLY A 44 -1.64 -11.45 15.13
N SER A 45 -1.40 -12.74 15.37
CA SER A 45 -0.14 -13.40 15.04
C SER A 45 -0.05 -13.71 13.54
N ALA A 46 1.17 -13.78 13.00
CA ALA A 46 1.42 -14.29 11.66
C ALA A 46 2.80 -14.89 11.56
N ASN A 47 2.93 -15.96 10.77
CA ASN A 47 4.24 -16.40 10.31
C ASN A 47 4.58 -15.66 9.04
N LEU A 48 5.85 -15.27 8.92
CA LEU A 48 6.33 -14.61 7.72
C LEU A 48 6.24 -15.52 6.49
N SER A 49 6.33 -16.83 6.68
CA SER A 49 6.07 -17.83 5.63
C SER A 49 4.66 -17.72 5.05
N ASP A 50 3.66 -17.38 5.86
CA ASP A 50 2.26 -17.28 5.41
C ASP A 50 2.04 -16.00 4.59
N ILE A 51 2.70 -14.91 5.00
CA ILE A 51 2.74 -13.65 4.26
C ILE A 51 3.42 -13.87 2.89
N ILE A 52 4.57 -14.54 2.86
CA ILE A 52 5.31 -14.86 1.62
C ILE A 52 4.47 -15.77 0.71
N GLN A 53 3.80 -16.79 1.27
CA GLN A 53 2.87 -17.63 0.50
C GLN A 53 1.71 -16.83 -0.08
N GLY A 54 1.16 -15.87 0.67
CA GLY A 54 0.15 -14.94 0.19
C GLY A 54 0.62 -14.11 -1.01
N ILE A 55 1.84 -13.59 -0.98
CA ILE A 55 2.44 -12.90 -2.12
C ILE A 55 2.56 -13.84 -3.33
N ASN A 56 3.07 -15.05 -3.13
CA ASN A 56 3.20 -16.03 -4.21
C ASN A 56 1.84 -16.40 -4.83
N TRP A 57 0.79 -16.51 -4.01
CA TRP A 57 -0.58 -16.74 -4.50
C TRP A 57 -1.11 -15.56 -5.33
N VAL A 58 -0.78 -14.32 -4.94
CA VAL A 58 -1.12 -13.15 -5.76
C VAL A 58 -0.39 -13.20 -7.11
N ILE A 59 0.88 -13.59 -7.13
CA ILE A 59 1.65 -13.72 -8.38
C ILE A 59 1.00 -14.71 -9.33
N THR A 60 0.62 -15.90 -8.85
CA THR A 60 -0.02 -16.92 -9.69
C THR A 60 -1.41 -16.49 -10.15
N THR A 61 -2.17 -15.79 -9.30
CA THR A 61 -3.53 -15.31 -9.61
C THR A 61 -3.51 -14.14 -10.60
N ALA A 62 -2.58 -13.20 -10.45
CA ALA A 62 -2.42 -12.10 -11.40
C ALA A 62 -2.03 -12.62 -12.79
N ALA A 63 -1.11 -13.60 -12.84
CA ALA A 63 -0.71 -14.24 -14.10
C ALA A 63 -1.85 -14.99 -14.78
N SER A 64 -2.71 -15.69 -14.02
CA SER A 64 -3.83 -16.45 -14.59
C SER A 64 -4.99 -15.57 -15.08
N THR A 65 -5.21 -14.43 -14.43
CA THR A 65 -6.31 -13.51 -14.77
C THR A 65 -5.88 -12.44 -15.79
N GLY A 66 -4.59 -12.14 -15.89
CA GLY A 66 -4.06 -11.05 -16.73
C GLY A 66 -4.45 -9.66 -16.23
N ARG A 67 -5.07 -9.55 -15.06
CA ARG A 67 -5.61 -8.27 -14.55
C ARG A 67 -4.50 -7.42 -13.93
N PRO A 68 -4.47 -6.10 -14.21
CA PRO A 68 -3.61 -5.16 -13.50
C PRO A 68 -3.79 -5.30 -12.00
N SER A 69 -2.68 -5.52 -11.29
CA SER A 69 -2.70 -5.90 -9.87
C SER A 69 -1.79 -5.00 -9.03
N ILE A 70 -2.28 -4.60 -7.85
CA ILE A 70 -1.52 -3.88 -6.83
C ILE A 70 -1.54 -4.69 -5.54
N ILE A 71 -0.38 -4.97 -4.95
CA ILE A 71 -0.24 -5.50 -3.58
C ILE A 71 -0.02 -4.34 -2.61
N SER A 72 -0.91 -4.21 -1.62
CA SER A 72 -0.67 -3.31 -0.47
C SER A 72 -0.16 -4.12 0.73
N ILE A 73 1.06 -3.84 1.18
CA ILE A 73 1.71 -4.48 2.34
C ILE A 73 1.92 -3.44 3.44
N THR A 74 1.27 -3.61 4.57
CA THR A 74 1.40 -2.69 5.71
C THR A 74 1.93 -3.35 6.98
N VAL A 75 2.55 -4.52 6.81
CA VAL A 75 3.37 -5.16 7.83
C VAL A 75 4.83 -4.91 7.48
N THR A 76 5.59 -4.54 8.50
CA THR A 76 7.02 -4.28 8.40
C THR A 76 7.76 -4.96 9.53
N ILE A 77 8.97 -5.42 9.28
CA ILE A 77 9.85 -6.04 10.26
C ILE A 77 11.28 -5.52 10.10
N SER A 78 12.14 -5.76 11.10
CA SER A 78 13.58 -5.61 10.91
C SER A 78 14.03 -6.42 9.69
N GLY A 79 15.02 -5.89 8.98
CA GLY A 79 15.51 -6.42 7.72
C GLY A 79 15.55 -7.94 7.59
N TYR A 80 14.85 -8.48 6.58
CA TYR A 80 14.74 -9.91 6.32
C TYR A 80 14.66 -10.23 4.81
N GLN A 81 15.75 -10.81 4.28
CA GLN A 81 15.93 -10.99 2.83
C GLN A 81 14.84 -11.83 2.14
N PRO A 82 14.35 -12.95 2.70
CA PRO A 82 13.30 -13.73 2.03
C PRO A 82 11.99 -12.97 1.81
N PHE A 83 11.66 -12.02 2.68
CA PHE A 83 10.46 -11.18 2.50
C PHE A 83 10.66 -10.18 1.36
N ASP A 84 11.84 -9.56 1.28
CA ASP A 84 12.20 -8.68 0.17
C ASP A 84 12.22 -9.39 -1.17
N ASN A 85 12.73 -10.64 -1.20
CA ASN A 85 12.74 -11.46 -2.40
C ASN A 85 11.31 -11.74 -2.89
N ALA A 86 10.37 -12.03 -1.99
CA ALA A 86 8.96 -12.22 -2.36
C ALA A 86 8.36 -10.95 -3.00
N VAL A 87 8.62 -9.78 -2.42
CA VAL A 87 8.19 -8.49 -2.98
C VAL A 87 8.85 -8.21 -4.33
N THR A 88 10.15 -8.48 -4.45
CA THR A 88 10.90 -8.32 -5.71
C THR A 88 10.34 -9.24 -6.80
N ASN A 89 9.98 -10.48 -6.46
CA ASN A 89 9.35 -11.41 -7.40
C ASN A 89 7.98 -10.92 -7.88
N ALA A 90 7.17 -10.31 -7.00
CA ALA A 90 5.90 -9.72 -7.41
C ALA A 90 6.10 -8.55 -8.39
N LEU A 91 7.06 -7.66 -8.10
CA LEU A 91 7.43 -6.55 -8.99
C LEU A 91 7.92 -7.06 -10.36
N ASN A 92 8.76 -8.09 -10.37
CA ASN A 92 9.23 -8.72 -11.61
C ASN A 92 8.10 -9.39 -12.41
N ALA A 93 7.02 -9.81 -11.75
CA ALA A 93 5.81 -10.31 -12.40
C ALA A 93 4.89 -9.20 -12.93
N GLY A 94 5.29 -7.92 -12.85
CA GLY A 94 4.51 -6.77 -13.31
C GLY A 94 3.44 -6.31 -12.33
N ILE A 95 3.45 -6.82 -11.10
CA ILE A 95 2.51 -6.44 -10.04
C ILE A 95 3.09 -5.25 -9.30
N HIS A 96 2.31 -4.18 -9.14
CA HIS A 96 2.72 -3.02 -8.35
C HIS A 96 2.71 -3.39 -6.87
N VAL A 97 3.68 -2.93 -6.09
CA VAL A 97 3.71 -3.18 -4.64
C VAL A 97 3.85 -1.86 -3.91
N VAL A 98 2.91 -1.59 -2.99
CA VAL A 98 2.94 -0.43 -2.10
C VAL A 98 3.18 -0.90 -0.68
N VAL A 99 4.21 -0.37 -0.04
CA VAL A 99 4.67 -0.80 1.28
C VAL A 99 4.65 0.36 2.27
N ALA A 100 4.20 0.09 3.49
CA ALA A 100 4.34 1.04 4.58
C ALA A 100 5.82 1.20 4.96
N ALA A 101 6.27 2.44 5.25
CA ALA A 101 7.64 2.68 5.70
C ALA A 101 7.93 2.11 7.10
N GLY A 102 6.89 1.95 7.94
CA GLY A 102 6.99 1.53 9.34
C GLY A 102 6.88 2.71 10.32
N ASP A 103 6.53 2.41 11.57
CA ASP A 103 6.13 3.39 12.60
C ASP A 103 7.10 3.42 13.82
N GLN A 104 8.41 3.30 13.59
CA GLN A 104 9.45 3.26 14.62
C GLN A 104 10.35 4.51 14.68
N ASN A 105 10.15 5.49 13.78
CA ASN A 105 10.99 6.66 13.59
C ASN A 105 12.48 6.32 13.37
N VAL A 106 12.73 5.34 12.50
CA VAL A 106 14.08 4.92 12.07
C VAL A 106 14.24 5.06 10.56
N ASP A 107 15.46 4.85 10.07
CA ASP A 107 15.72 4.76 8.64
C ASP A 107 15.08 3.50 8.05
N ALA A 108 14.14 3.69 7.11
CA ALA A 108 13.38 2.63 6.45
C ALA A 108 14.26 1.68 5.63
N SER A 109 15.51 2.04 5.31
CA SER A 109 16.48 1.13 4.67
C SER A 109 16.82 -0.08 5.56
N THR A 110 16.55 0.00 6.86
CA THR A 110 16.74 -1.10 7.82
C THR A 110 15.51 -2.01 7.96
N ILE A 111 14.41 -1.69 7.27
CA ILE A 111 13.09 -2.28 7.46
C ILE A 111 12.65 -3.05 6.21
N SER A 112 12.21 -4.28 6.38
CA SER A 112 11.63 -5.10 5.30
C SER A 112 10.11 -5.06 5.33
N PRO A 113 9.43 -4.92 4.16
CA PRO A 113 10.00 -4.81 2.81
C PRO A 113 10.24 -3.36 2.37
N ALA A 114 10.16 -2.37 3.27
CA ALA A 114 10.31 -0.94 2.96
C ALA A 114 11.65 -0.58 2.27
N ARG A 115 12.69 -1.38 2.48
CA ARG A 115 14.00 -1.22 1.81
C ARG A 115 14.06 -1.72 0.37
N VAL A 116 13.01 -2.39 -0.14
CA VAL A 116 12.93 -2.80 -1.55
C VAL A 116 12.61 -1.58 -2.40
N THR A 117 13.63 -0.96 -2.98
CA THR A 117 13.51 0.34 -3.68
C THR A 117 12.65 0.32 -4.94
N ALA A 118 12.42 -0.87 -5.51
CA ALA A 118 11.50 -1.05 -6.65
C ALA A 118 10.02 -1.10 -6.22
N ALA A 119 9.72 -1.28 -4.93
CA ALA A 119 8.37 -1.09 -4.40
C ALA A 119 8.13 0.41 -4.11
N VAL A 120 6.87 0.81 -3.98
CA VAL A 120 6.50 2.16 -3.55
C VAL A 120 6.45 2.20 -2.02
N THR A 121 7.50 2.75 -1.40
CA THR A 121 7.59 2.89 0.05
C THR A 121 6.99 4.22 0.50
N VAL A 122 6.01 4.15 1.41
CA VAL A 122 5.18 5.30 1.79
C VAL A 122 5.38 5.68 3.27
N GLY A 123 5.86 6.90 3.49
CA GLY A 123 5.89 7.55 4.80
C GLY A 123 4.57 8.21 5.16
N ALA A 124 4.36 8.52 6.45
CA ALA A 124 3.14 9.17 6.92
C ALA A 124 3.32 10.65 7.28
N VAL A 125 2.40 11.47 6.81
CA VAL A 125 2.27 12.89 7.19
C VAL A 125 0.89 13.18 7.80
N ALA A 126 0.82 14.26 8.58
CA ALA A 126 -0.44 14.86 9.00
C ALA A 126 -1.00 15.79 7.91
N ALA A 127 -2.24 16.28 8.09
CA ALA A 127 -2.93 17.13 7.12
C ALA A 127 -2.19 18.43 6.78
N ASN A 128 -1.38 18.96 7.71
CA ASN A 128 -0.52 20.13 7.50
C ASN A 128 0.79 19.80 6.75
N GLY A 129 0.96 18.56 6.28
CA GLY A 129 2.16 18.09 5.60
C GLY A 129 3.35 17.82 6.52
N SER A 130 3.21 17.84 7.85
CA SER A 130 4.31 17.47 8.75
C SER A 130 4.43 15.96 8.88
N LYS A 131 5.66 15.40 8.82
CA LYS A 131 5.93 13.99 9.11
C LYS A 131 5.34 13.59 10.47
N LEU A 132 4.69 12.43 10.55
CA LEU A 132 4.32 11.86 11.84
C LEU A 132 5.56 11.50 12.65
N SER A 133 5.57 11.81 13.94
CA SER A 133 6.73 11.54 14.82
C SER A 133 7.14 10.06 14.82
N THR A 134 6.22 9.14 14.56
CA THR A 134 6.47 7.70 14.46
C THR A 134 6.92 7.23 13.08
N SER A 135 6.62 7.95 12.00
CA SER A 135 6.93 7.47 10.64
C SER A 135 8.42 7.24 10.47
N ASN A 136 8.81 6.10 9.93
CA ASN A 136 10.15 5.90 9.41
C ASN A 136 10.42 6.86 8.25
N PHE A 137 11.70 7.06 7.95
CA PHE A 137 12.21 8.06 7.02
C PHE A 137 13.41 7.50 6.24
N GLY A 138 14.05 8.33 5.42
CA GLY A 138 15.28 7.97 4.71
C GLY A 138 15.10 7.96 3.20
N SER A 139 16.21 7.69 2.48
CA SER A 139 16.27 7.77 1.02
C SER A 139 15.43 6.71 0.30
N VAL A 140 15.04 5.65 0.99
CA VAL A 140 14.18 4.58 0.43
C VAL A 140 12.69 4.92 0.51
N VAL A 141 12.29 6.02 1.16
CA VAL A 141 10.90 6.49 1.15
C VAL A 141 10.64 7.27 -0.13
N ASP A 142 9.76 6.75 -0.97
CA ASP A 142 9.46 7.33 -2.28
C ASP A 142 8.55 8.55 -2.20
N VAL A 143 7.49 8.42 -1.41
CA VAL A 143 6.39 9.38 -1.29
C VAL A 143 5.80 9.34 0.11
N TRP A 144 4.95 10.32 0.41
CA TRP A 144 4.32 10.51 1.71
C TRP A 144 2.81 10.61 1.54
N GLY A 145 2.06 9.92 2.41
CA GLY A 145 0.61 9.91 2.37
C GLY A 145 -0.02 10.43 3.67
N PRO A 146 -1.28 10.89 3.63
CA PRO A 146 -2.05 11.20 4.84
C PRO A 146 -2.14 9.98 5.74
N GLY A 147 -1.54 10.05 6.92
CA GLY A 147 -1.49 8.94 7.87
C GLY A 147 -2.16 9.20 9.21
N ARG A 148 -2.54 10.45 9.51
CA ARG A 148 -3.13 10.87 10.81
C ARG A 148 -4.59 11.24 10.66
N ASN A 149 -5.38 10.87 11.67
CA ASN A 149 -6.82 11.10 11.74
C ASN A 149 -7.55 10.59 10.48
N VAL A 150 -7.22 9.38 10.04
CA VAL A 150 -7.76 8.78 8.81
C VAL A 150 -9.10 8.09 9.12
N PRO A 151 -10.23 8.58 8.59
CA PRO A 151 -11.52 7.92 8.74
C PRO A 151 -11.55 6.60 7.96
N VAL A 152 -12.11 5.56 8.58
CA VAL A 152 -12.17 4.21 8.04
C VAL A 152 -13.49 3.53 8.37
N ALA A 153 -13.88 2.55 7.57
CA ALA A 153 -14.90 1.59 7.97
C ALA A 153 -14.36 0.69 9.08
N TRP A 154 -15.24 0.25 9.98
CA TRP A 154 -14.88 -0.52 11.16
C TRP A 154 -15.63 -1.85 11.24
N ILE A 155 -15.00 -2.87 11.82
CA ILE A 155 -15.50 -4.25 11.81
C ILE A 155 -16.75 -4.48 12.68
N SER A 156 -17.07 -3.56 13.59
CA SER A 156 -18.15 -3.76 14.57
C SER A 156 -19.57 -3.77 13.95
N SER A 157 -19.77 -3.16 12.77
CA SER A 157 -21.02 -3.27 12.01
C SER A 157 -20.83 -2.81 10.56
N PRO A 158 -21.76 -3.12 9.63
CA PRO A 158 -21.66 -2.70 8.22
C PRO A 158 -21.56 -1.19 7.99
N ASN A 159 -22.05 -0.38 8.93
CA ASN A 159 -22.03 1.09 8.85
C ASN A 159 -21.10 1.72 9.91
N ALA A 160 -20.33 0.92 10.64
CA ALA A 160 -19.45 1.44 11.67
C ALA A 160 -18.26 2.17 11.03
N ALA A 161 -17.87 3.28 11.65
CA ALA A 161 -16.69 4.05 11.27
C ALA A 161 -15.81 4.29 12.49
N LEU A 162 -14.51 4.40 12.24
CA LEU A 162 -13.50 4.78 13.22
C LEU A 162 -12.54 5.80 12.59
N THR A 163 -11.88 6.60 13.41
CA THR A 163 -10.75 7.43 12.97
C THR A 163 -9.46 6.82 13.49
N LEU A 164 -8.57 6.39 12.58
CA LEU A 164 -7.24 5.92 12.93
C LEU A 164 -6.37 7.11 13.38
N VAL A 165 -5.64 6.93 14.48
CA VAL A 165 -4.85 8.00 15.10
C VAL A 165 -3.66 8.42 14.21
N GLY A 166 -2.95 7.47 13.59
CA GLY A 166 -1.67 7.77 12.94
C GLY A 166 -0.84 6.55 12.55
N THR A 167 -0.77 6.15 11.27
CA THR A 167 0.15 5.07 10.84
C THR A 167 0.66 5.24 9.40
N THR A 168 1.87 4.73 9.14
CA THR A 168 2.37 4.52 7.76
C THR A 168 1.52 3.52 6.97
N ALA A 169 0.85 2.59 7.64
CA ALA A 169 -0.10 1.67 7.03
C ALA A 169 -1.26 2.41 6.32
N SER A 170 -1.88 3.39 7.00
CA SER A 170 -2.97 4.17 6.42
C SER A 170 -2.52 5.08 5.27
N ALA A 171 -1.30 5.63 5.38
CA ALA A 171 -0.68 6.39 4.29
C ALA A 171 -0.42 5.52 3.05
N ALA A 172 0.16 4.33 3.24
CA ALA A 172 0.39 3.36 2.17
C ALA A 172 -0.91 2.90 1.51
N SER A 173 -1.98 2.68 2.28
CA SER A 173 -3.31 2.39 1.75
C SER A 173 -3.85 3.54 0.89
N ASN A 174 -3.69 4.79 1.32
CA ASN A 174 -4.09 5.95 0.51
C ASN A 174 -3.39 5.95 -0.86
N VAL A 175 -2.06 5.75 -0.86
CA VAL A 175 -1.25 5.71 -2.10
C VAL A 175 -1.57 4.50 -2.98
N ALA A 176 -1.89 3.33 -2.40
CA ALA A 176 -2.34 2.18 -3.18
C ALA A 176 -3.65 2.47 -3.94
N GLY A 177 -4.57 3.22 -3.32
CA GLY A 177 -5.78 3.69 -4.00
C GLY A 177 -5.47 4.69 -5.11
N ILE A 178 -4.52 5.61 -4.90
CA ILE A 178 -4.06 6.55 -5.95
C ILE A 178 -3.51 5.78 -7.15
N LEU A 179 -2.66 4.77 -6.93
CA LEU A 179 -2.13 3.93 -8.02
C LEU A 179 -3.25 3.17 -8.74
N ALA A 180 -4.27 2.69 -8.03
CA ALA A 180 -5.40 2.00 -8.66
C ALA A 180 -6.17 2.92 -9.60
N VAL A 181 -6.39 4.19 -9.22
CA VAL A 181 -7.00 5.19 -10.09
C VAL A 181 -6.08 5.51 -11.28
N ALA A 182 -4.77 5.62 -11.04
CA ALA A 182 -3.82 5.88 -12.12
C ALA A 182 -3.80 4.75 -13.18
N ILE A 183 -3.93 3.49 -12.76
CA ILE A 183 -4.04 2.36 -13.69
C ILE A 183 -5.33 2.43 -14.50
N ASP A 184 -6.46 2.82 -13.89
CA ASP A 184 -7.75 2.98 -14.56
C ASP A 184 -7.69 4.11 -15.62
N ASN A 185 -7.07 5.24 -15.27
CA ASN A 185 -6.99 6.42 -16.14
C ASN A 185 -5.94 6.29 -17.25
N HIS A 186 -4.80 5.66 -16.97
CA HIS A 186 -3.60 5.73 -17.83
C HIS A 186 -3.10 4.36 -18.32
N GLY A 187 -3.82 3.29 -17.99
CA GLY A 187 -3.44 1.92 -18.29
C GLY A 187 -2.35 1.35 -17.37
N ASN A 188 -2.19 0.03 -17.41
CA ASN A 188 -1.21 -0.66 -16.58
C ASN A 188 0.21 -0.56 -17.15
N LYS A 189 0.97 0.42 -16.66
CA LYS A 189 2.41 0.56 -16.94
C LYS A 189 3.23 -0.43 -16.10
N SER A 190 4.52 -0.58 -16.42
CA SER A 190 5.43 -1.36 -15.58
C SER A 190 5.56 -0.72 -14.18
N PRO A 191 5.89 -1.51 -13.13
CA PRO A 191 6.06 -0.96 -11.78
C PRO A 191 7.01 0.23 -11.70
N ALA A 192 8.16 0.16 -12.37
CA ALA A 192 9.12 1.26 -12.40
C ALA A 192 8.55 2.53 -13.06
N ALA A 193 7.82 2.39 -14.17
CA ALA A 193 7.22 3.52 -14.86
C ALA A 193 6.09 4.16 -14.05
N LEU A 194 5.23 3.34 -13.42
CA LEU A 194 4.14 3.87 -12.60
C LEU A 194 4.65 4.51 -11.29
N GLN A 195 5.72 3.98 -10.69
CA GLN A 195 6.40 4.61 -9.55
C GLN A 195 7.00 5.97 -9.94
N ALA A 196 7.57 6.10 -11.15
CA ALA A 196 8.08 7.37 -11.65
C ALA A 196 6.95 8.39 -11.88
N ASP A 197 5.83 7.95 -12.49
CA ASP A 197 4.65 8.79 -12.69
C ASP A 197 4.02 9.24 -11.36
N LEU A 198 3.97 8.37 -10.36
CA LEU A 198 3.50 8.69 -9.02
C LEU A 198 4.32 9.84 -8.41
N LYS A 199 5.65 9.81 -8.56
CA LYS A 199 6.55 10.86 -8.07
C LYS A 199 6.42 12.15 -8.87
N SER A 200 6.27 12.07 -10.20
CA SER A 200 6.17 13.25 -11.06
C SER A 200 4.85 14.00 -10.89
N ASN A 201 3.77 13.31 -10.52
CA ASN A 201 2.46 13.89 -10.23
C ASN A 201 2.28 14.27 -8.74
N ALA A 202 3.30 14.08 -7.90
CA ALA A 202 3.26 14.47 -6.50
C ALA A 202 3.49 15.98 -6.32
N GLN A 203 2.89 16.55 -5.28
CA GLN A 203 3.22 17.91 -4.85
C GLN A 203 4.21 17.87 -3.68
N THR A 204 5.15 18.81 -3.64
CA THR A 204 6.02 18.99 -2.47
C THR A 204 5.31 19.81 -1.40
N VAL A 205 5.15 19.26 -0.19
CA VAL A 205 4.68 19.98 1.01
C VAL A 205 5.68 19.76 2.12
N ASN A 206 6.22 20.84 2.71
CA ASN A 206 7.24 20.78 3.76
C ASN A 206 8.43 19.86 3.42
N GLY A 207 8.82 19.79 2.15
CA GLY A 207 9.91 18.93 1.66
C GLY A 207 9.52 17.47 1.41
N PHE A 208 8.26 17.10 1.57
CA PHE A 208 7.75 15.74 1.33
C PHE A 208 6.93 15.67 0.04
N LEU A 209 7.19 14.68 -0.80
CA LEU A 209 6.41 14.40 -2.00
C LEU A 209 5.09 13.72 -1.61
N ILE A 210 3.97 14.44 -1.77
CA ILE A 210 2.63 13.94 -1.47
C ILE A 210 1.88 13.72 -2.80
N PRO A 211 1.60 12.46 -3.18
CA PRO A 211 0.88 12.14 -4.41
C PRO A 211 -0.54 12.71 -4.42
N LYS A 212 -0.99 13.10 -5.61
CA LYS A 212 -2.39 13.41 -5.91
C LYS A 212 -2.98 12.30 -6.75
N VAL A 213 -4.29 12.30 -6.94
CA VAL A 213 -4.94 11.51 -8.00
C VAL A 213 -4.70 12.22 -9.34
N TRP A 214 -4.38 11.46 -10.40
CA TRP A 214 -4.20 11.96 -11.78
C TRP A 214 -4.80 11.03 -12.81
#